data_AF-A0A0A7GBL7-F1
#
_entry.id   AF-A0A0A7GBL7-F1
#
_cell.length_a   1.000
_cell.length_b   1.000
_cell.length_c   1.000
_cell.angle_alpha   90.00
_cell.angle_beta   90.00
_cell.angle_gamma   90.00
#
_symmetry.space_group_name_H-M   'P 1'
#
loop_
_entity.id
_entity.type
_entity.pdbx_description
1 polymer ?
#
loop_
_entity_poly.entity_id
_entity_poly.type
_entity_poly.pdbx_seq_one_letter_code
_entity_poly.pdbx_strand_id
1 'polypeptide(L)'
;MLLILVAAFANSWQLLGYLVGFSLSLWLVIGAMRENEFGPALPLGITLFVFWTVCITLIFKYWAEFRGKFPDFTIAGMHPGFFVLFPLMWLLLFIPGTLSYALLFDRWILSEETWNEFKMKVKGSGGEGNE
;
A
#
# COMPACT_ATOMS: atom_id res chain seq x y z
N MET A 1 -13.02 -5.00 -7.98
CA MET A 1 -12.62 -6.39 -8.27
C MET A 1 -13.05 -6.88 -9.65
N LEU A 2 -14.26 -6.60 -10.14
CA LEU A 2 -14.69 -7.00 -11.51
C LEU A 2 -13.71 -6.54 -12.61
N LEU A 3 -13.19 -5.31 -12.54
CA LEU A 3 -12.22 -4.79 -13.51
C LEU A 3 -10.89 -5.57 -13.53
N ILE A 4 -10.45 -6.10 -12.38
CA ILE A 4 -9.22 -6.90 -12.27
C ILE A 4 -9.42 -8.24 -13.00
N LEU A 5 -10.58 -8.87 -12.79
CA LEU A 5 -10.98 -10.09 -13.49
C LEU A 5 -11.05 -9.88 -15.01
N VAL A 6 -11.66 -8.78 -15.46
CA VAL A 6 -11.71 -8.42 -16.88
C VAL A 6 -10.31 -8.19 -17.45
N ALA A 7 -9.43 -7.48 -16.74
CA ALA A 7 -8.05 -7.27 -17.18
C ALA A 7 -7.25 -8.59 -17.28
N ALA A 8 -7.47 -9.52 -16.34
CA ALA A 8 -6.87 -10.86 -16.38
C ALA A 8 -7.35 -11.66 -17.61
N PHE A 9 -8.67 -11.70 -17.85
CA PHE A 9 -9.24 -12.39 -19.01
C PHE A 9 -8.81 -11.75 -20.35
N ALA A 10 -8.62 -10.43 -20.38
CA ALA A 10 -8.09 -9.70 -21.53
C ALA A 10 -6.56 -9.83 -21.71
N ASN A 11 -5.89 -10.65 -20.87
CA ASN A 11 -4.43 -10.84 -20.88
C ASN A 11 -3.62 -9.53 -20.76
N SER A 12 -4.23 -8.50 -20.15
CA SER A 12 -3.62 -7.19 -19.97
C SER A 12 -2.97 -7.10 -18.60
N TRP A 13 -1.79 -7.72 -18.48
CA TRP A 13 -1.05 -7.80 -17.21
C TRP A 13 -0.65 -6.44 -16.66
N GLN A 14 -0.37 -5.46 -17.52
CA GLN A 14 -0.04 -4.10 -17.10
C GLN A 14 -1.23 -3.40 -16.47
N LEU A 15 -2.42 -3.50 -17.11
CA LEU A 15 -3.65 -2.97 -16.56
C LEU A 15 -4.03 -3.65 -15.25
N LEU A 16 -3.86 -4.98 -15.18
CA LEU A 16 -4.02 -5.74 -13.94
C LEU A 16 -3.13 -5.18 -12.83
N GLY A 17 -1.84 -4.94 -13.12
CA GLY A 17 -0.89 -4.36 -12.18
C GLY A 17 -1.34 -3.01 -11.63
N TYR A 18 -1.84 -2.12 -12.49
CA TYR A 18 -2.39 -0.82 -12.04
C TYR A 18 -3.64 -0.96 -11.18
N LEU A 19 -4.57 -1.84 -11.56
CA LEU A 19 -5.80 -2.05 -10.81
C LEU A 19 -5.55 -2.68 -9.43
N VAL A 20 -4.54 -3.55 -9.31
CA VAL A 20 -4.10 -4.09 -8.02
C VAL A 20 -3.54 -2.98 -7.14
N GLY A 21 -2.64 -2.14 -7.67
CA GLY A 21 -2.09 -1.01 -6.92
C GLY A 21 -3.16 -0.04 -6.45
N PHE A 22 -4.13 0.25 -7.31
CA PHE A 22 -5.27 1.09 -6.98
C PHE A 22 -6.11 0.47 -5.86
N SER A 23 -6.41 -0.83 -5.95
CA SER A 23 -7.16 -1.55 -4.92
C SER A 23 -6.45 -1.55 -3.57
N LEU A 24 -5.13 -1.75 -3.54
CA LEU A 24 -4.34 -1.72 -2.31
C LEU A 24 -4.29 -0.32 -1.69
N SER A 25 -4.18 0.71 -2.54
CA SER A 25 -4.16 2.10 -2.08
C SER A 25 -5.50 2.51 -1.48
N LEU A 26 -6.62 2.10 -2.09
CA LEU A 26 -7.96 2.30 -1.51
C LEU A 26 -8.13 1.54 -0.20
N TRP A 27 -7.65 0.30 -0.13
CA TRP A 27 -7.71 -0.50 1.10
C TRP A 27 -6.94 0.18 2.24
N LEU A 28 -5.76 0.73 1.98
CA LEU A 28 -4.98 1.50 2.95
C LEU A 28 -5.71 2.77 3.40
N VAL A 29 -6.29 3.53 2.46
CA VAL A 29 -7.03 4.75 2.80
C VAL A 29 -8.21 4.40 3.71
N ILE A 30 -9.03 3.43 3.33
CA ILE A 30 -10.19 3.00 4.12
C ILE A 30 -9.75 2.45 5.47
N GLY A 31 -8.69 1.66 5.52
CA GLY A 31 -8.15 1.10 6.76
C GLY A 31 -7.51 2.11 7.71
N ALA A 32 -7.18 3.31 7.21
CA ALA A 32 -6.62 4.40 8.01
C ALA A 32 -7.59 5.58 8.22
N MET A 33 -8.80 5.50 7.65
CA MET A 33 -9.87 6.46 7.92
C MET A 33 -10.37 6.31 9.36
N ARG A 34 -10.56 7.44 10.04
CA ARG A 34 -11.15 7.52 11.37
C ARG A 34 -12.37 8.43 11.31
N GLU A 35 -13.50 7.98 11.87
CA GLU A 35 -14.73 8.78 12.02
C GLU A 35 -15.19 9.50 10.74
N ASN A 36 -15.08 8.82 9.58
CA ASN A 36 -15.39 9.36 8.25
C ASN A 36 -14.49 10.51 7.75
N GLU A 37 -13.42 10.85 8.47
CA GLU A 37 -12.42 11.79 8.00
C GLU A 37 -11.29 11.07 7.25
N PHE A 38 -11.06 11.50 6.00
CA PHE A 38 -9.97 10.98 5.16
C PHE A 38 -8.58 11.37 5.69
N GLY A 39 -8.48 12.48 6.43
CA GLY A 39 -7.28 12.91 7.14
C GLY A 39 -5.96 12.71 6.36
N PRO A 40 -4.88 12.29 7.04
CA PRO A 40 -3.60 12.00 6.39
C PRO A 40 -3.57 10.64 5.65
N ALA A 41 -4.64 9.84 5.73
CA ALA A 41 -4.74 8.57 5.02
C ALA A 41 -4.83 8.75 3.49
N LEU A 42 -5.57 9.75 3.02
CA LEU A 42 -5.73 10.05 1.60
C LEU A 42 -4.41 10.42 0.88
N PRO A 43 -3.62 11.41 1.33
CA PRO A 43 -2.35 11.75 0.69
C PRO A 43 -1.33 10.59 0.72
N LEU A 44 -1.36 9.76 1.77
CA LEU A 44 -0.55 8.56 1.87
C LEU A 44 -0.96 7.52 0.82
N GLY A 45 -2.25 7.25 0.68
CA GLY A 45 -2.79 6.35 -0.33
C GLY A 45 -2.45 6.81 -1.75
N ILE A 46 -2.59 8.11 -2.04
CA ILE A 46 -2.23 8.68 -3.36
C ILE A 46 -0.74 8.50 -3.63
N THR A 47 0.10 8.81 -2.66
CA THR A 47 1.57 8.72 -2.81
C THR A 47 2.00 7.29 -3.09
N LEU A 48 1.48 6.32 -2.32
CA LEU A 48 1.75 4.90 -2.54
C LEU A 48 1.22 4.43 -3.90
N PHE A 49 0.05 4.90 -4.32
CA PHE A 49 -0.48 4.58 -5.65
C PHE A 49 0.41 5.10 -6.78
N VAL A 50 0.92 6.33 -6.65
CA VAL A 50 1.85 6.93 -7.62
C VAL A 50 3.13 6.10 -7.70
N PHE A 51 3.75 5.77 -6.55
CA PHE A 51 4.94 4.92 -6.54
C PHE A 51 4.67 3.55 -7.15
N TRP A 52 3.54 2.91 -6.85
CA TRP A 52 3.14 1.64 -7.45
C TRP A 52 3.04 1.74 -8.97
N THR A 53 2.34 2.76 -9.47
CA THR A 53 2.11 2.97 -10.89
C THR A 53 3.42 3.19 -11.63
N VAL A 54 4.33 3.99 -11.06
CA VAL A 54 5.68 4.19 -11.62
C VAL A 54 6.45 2.87 -11.66
N CYS A 55 6.43 2.08 -10.58
CA CYS A 55 7.11 0.79 -10.53
C CYS A 55 6.57 -0.16 -11.60
N ILE A 56 5.24 -0.37 -11.68
CA ILE A 56 4.63 -1.22 -12.71
C ILE A 56 5.01 -0.74 -14.12
N THR A 57 4.95 0.57 -14.37
CA THR A 57 5.33 1.12 -15.68
C THR A 57 6.78 0.79 -16.03
N LEU A 58 7.71 0.96 -15.09
CA LEU A 58 9.12 0.65 -15.31
C LEU A 58 9.35 -0.85 -15.53
N ILE A 59 8.67 -1.71 -14.75
CA ILE A 59 8.76 -3.17 -14.91
C ILE A 59 8.34 -3.58 -16.31
N PHE A 60 7.18 -3.10 -16.79
CA PHE A 60 6.71 -3.44 -18.14
C PHE A 60 7.58 -2.84 -19.23
N LYS A 61 8.14 -1.64 -19.03
CA LYS A 61 9.09 -1.03 -19.97
C LYS A 61 10.34 -1.91 -20.13
N TYR A 62 10.99 -2.28 -19.02
CA TYR A 62 12.19 -3.13 -19.07
C TYR A 62 11.87 -4.55 -19.53
N TRP A 63 10.70 -5.09 -19.17
CA TRP A 63 10.26 -6.39 -19.68
C TRP A 63 10.09 -6.39 -21.20
N ALA A 64 9.51 -5.32 -21.76
CA ALA A 64 9.37 -5.17 -23.21
C ALA A 64 10.74 -5.00 -23.92
N GLU A 65 11.64 -4.21 -23.34
CA GLU A 65 12.99 -3.95 -23.87
C GLU A 65 13.84 -5.23 -23.98
N PHE A 66 13.78 -6.09 -22.96
CA PHE A 66 14.58 -7.31 -22.88
C PHE A 66 13.82 -8.57 -23.27
N ARG A 67 12.62 -8.45 -23.87
CA ARG A 67 11.82 -9.63 -24.24
C ARG A 67 12.54 -10.43 -25.32
N GLY A 68 12.96 -11.65 -24.97
CA GLY A 68 13.66 -12.56 -25.89
C GLY A 68 15.12 -12.20 -26.15
N LYS A 69 15.69 -11.27 -25.37
CA LYS A 69 17.11 -10.91 -25.43
C LYS A 69 17.73 -11.05 -24.04
N PHE A 70 18.93 -11.61 -23.98
CA PHE A 70 19.70 -11.55 -22.75
C PHE A 70 20.30 -10.14 -22.63
N PRO A 71 20.19 -9.47 -21.48
CA PRO A 71 20.71 -8.12 -21.32
C PRO A 71 22.25 -8.15 -21.36
N ASP A 72 22.86 -7.18 -22.03
CA ASP A 72 24.32 -7.04 -22.11
C ASP A 72 24.95 -6.64 -20.75
N PHE A 73 24.12 -6.27 -19.78
CA PHE A 73 24.53 -5.89 -18.44
C PHE A 73 23.55 -6.44 -17.39
N THR A 74 24.07 -6.69 -16.19
CA THR A 74 23.26 -7.03 -15.01
C THR A 74 23.39 -5.92 -13.97
N ILE A 75 22.34 -5.73 -13.17
CA ILE A 75 22.38 -4.78 -12.04
C ILE A 75 22.43 -5.63 -10.77
N ALA A 76 23.50 -5.50 -9.99
CA ALA A 76 23.75 -6.33 -8.80
C ALA A 76 23.64 -7.85 -9.08
N GLY A 77 24.05 -8.31 -10.27
CA GLY A 77 23.95 -9.71 -10.69
C GLY A 77 22.55 -10.16 -11.09
N MET A 78 21.56 -9.26 -11.11
CA MET A 78 20.18 -9.53 -11.51
C MET A 78 19.88 -8.99 -12.91
N HIS A 79 18.96 -9.65 -13.61
CA HIS A 79 18.37 -9.11 -14.83
C HIS A 79 17.79 -7.71 -14.54
N PRO A 80 18.05 -6.67 -15.35
CA PRO A 80 17.64 -5.30 -15.03
C PRO A 80 16.13 -5.16 -14.74
N GLY A 81 15.28 -5.86 -15.49
CA GLY A 81 13.83 -5.94 -15.20
C GLY A 81 13.48 -6.56 -13.84
N PHE A 82 14.28 -7.52 -13.36
CA PHE A 82 14.11 -8.13 -12.03
C PHE A 82 14.66 -7.22 -10.91
N PHE A 83 15.76 -6.50 -11.16
CA PHE A 83 16.29 -5.53 -10.23
C PHE A 83 15.31 -4.37 -9.98
N VAL A 84 14.56 -3.93 -10.99
CA VAL A 84 13.50 -2.93 -10.80
C VAL A 84 12.33 -3.50 -9.98
N LEU A 85 12.02 -4.79 -10.15
CA LEU A 85 10.99 -5.48 -9.39
C LEU A 85 11.32 -5.57 -7.89
N PHE A 86 12.56 -5.91 -7.55
CA PHE A 86 12.89 -6.36 -6.20
C PHE A 86 13.27 -5.19 -5.27
N PRO A 87 14.45 -4.57 -5.33
CA PRO A 87 14.77 -3.44 -4.45
C PRO A 87 13.88 -2.22 -4.66
N LEU A 88 13.49 -1.86 -5.89
CA LEU A 88 12.76 -0.61 -6.11
C LEU A 88 11.35 -0.67 -5.49
N MET A 89 10.61 -1.74 -5.75
CA MET A 89 9.27 -1.91 -5.20
C MET A 89 9.32 -2.12 -3.68
N TRP A 90 10.30 -2.87 -3.18
CA TRP A 90 10.41 -3.13 -1.75
C TRP A 90 10.83 -1.89 -0.96
N LEU A 91 11.83 -1.14 -1.45
CA LEU A 91 12.34 0.06 -0.77
C LEU A 91 11.42 1.26 -0.90
N LEU A 92 10.74 1.45 -2.04
CA LEU A 92 9.89 2.62 -2.26
C LEU A 92 8.45 2.42 -1.81
N LEU A 93 8.00 1.18 -1.70
CA LEU A 93 6.60 0.91 -1.42
C LEU A 93 6.39 0.23 -0.08
N PHE A 94 7.18 -0.80 0.23
CA PHE A 94 7.02 -1.53 1.47
C PHE A 94 7.49 -0.68 2.65
N ILE A 95 8.74 -0.21 2.66
CA ILE A 95 9.26 0.58 3.79
C ILE A 95 8.44 1.85 4.04
N PRO A 96 8.18 2.72 3.05
CA PRO A 96 7.45 3.95 3.29
C PRO A 96 5.98 3.67 3.59
N GLY A 97 5.38 2.65 2.97
CA GLY A 97 4.01 2.25 3.24
C GLY A 97 3.83 1.75 4.68
N THR A 98 4.65 0.79 5.12
CA THR A 98 4.54 0.21 6.47
C THR A 98 4.92 1.22 7.56
N LEU A 99 6.00 1.98 7.36
CA LEU A 99 6.46 2.97 8.34
C LEU A 99 5.45 4.12 8.46
N SER A 100 4.97 4.65 7.33
CA SER A 100 4.01 5.75 7.35
C SER A 100 2.67 5.29 7.90
N TYR A 101 2.23 4.06 7.62
CA TYR A 101 1.03 3.48 8.23
C TYR A 101 1.20 3.31 9.75
N ALA A 102 2.34 2.82 10.23
CA ALA A 102 2.59 2.67 11.66
C ALA A 102 2.58 4.02 12.40
N LEU A 103 3.21 5.05 11.82
CA LEU A 103 3.20 6.41 12.35
C LEU A 103 1.79 7.03 12.36
N LEU A 104 1.00 6.76 11.31
CA LEU A 104 -0.39 7.20 11.23
C LEU A 104 -1.26 6.49 12.27
N PHE A 105 -1.02 5.19 12.49
CA PHE A 105 -1.76 4.40 13.45
C PHE A 105 -1.59 4.92 14.87
N ASP A 106 -0.35 5.21 15.26
CA ASP A 106 0.00 5.75 16.58
C ASP A 106 -0.58 7.15 16.81
N ARG A 107 -0.52 8.03 15.80
CA ARG A 107 -0.96 9.43 15.95
C ARG A 107 -2.44 9.68 15.70
N TRP A 108 -3.03 8.98 14.73
CA TRP A 108 -4.36 9.29 14.20
C TRP A 108 -5.41 8.27 14.64
N ILE A 109 -5.08 6.98 14.57
CA ILE A 109 -6.05 5.89 14.78
C ILE A 109 -6.20 5.56 16.27
N LEU A 110 -5.09 5.52 17.01
CA LEU A 110 -5.05 5.11 18.42
C LEU A 110 -4.27 6.12 19.26
N SER A 111 -4.70 7.39 19.23
CA SER A 111 -4.09 8.40 20.09
C SER A 111 -4.25 8.02 21.57
N GLU A 112 -3.24 8.35 22.39
CA GLU A 112 -3.28 8.04 23.83
C GLU A 112 -4.54 8.59 24.51
N GLU A 113 -5.05 9.72 24.06
CA GLU A 113 -6.25 10.36 24.56
C GLU A 113 -7.50 9.50 24.30
N THR A 114 -7.65 8.98 23.08
CA THR A 114 -8.75 8.06 22.72
C THR A 114 -8.63 6.73 23.47
N TRP A 115 -7.41 6.24 23.66
CA TRP A 115 -7.15 5.04 24.45
C TRP A 115 -7.48 5.24 25.94
N ASN A 116 -7.15 6.40 26.49
CA ASN A 116 -7.48 6.76 27.87
C ASN A 116 -9.00 6.91 28.05
N GLU A 117 -9.71 7.56 27.13
CA GLU A 117 -11.17 7.63 27.14
C GLU A 117 -11.82 6.24 27.07
N PHE A 118 -11.31 5.35 26.20
CA PHE A 118 -11.78 3.97 26.13
C PHE A 118 -11.58 3.23 27.46
N LYS A 119 -10.38 3.33 28.07
CA LYS A 119 -10.10 2.74 29.39
C LYS A 119 -11.04 3.28 30.48
N MET A 120 -11.35 4.58 30.46
CA MET A 120 -12.30 5.17 31.41
C MET A 120 -13.72 4.65 31.20
N LYS A 121 -14.19 4.53 29.96
CA LYS A 121 -15.51 3.95 29.66
C LYS A 121 -15.60 2.49 30.13
N VAL A 122 -14.59 1.68 29.83
CA VAL A 122 -14.56 0.27 30.27
C VAL A 122 -14.48 0.15 31.80
N LYS A 123 -13.70 0.99 32.48
CA LYS A 123 -13.64 1.01 33.96
C LYS A 123 -14.94 1.52 34.59
N GLY A 124 -15.57 2.53 34.03
CA GLY A 124 -16.84 3.09 34.52
C GLY A 124 -18.01 2.13 34.35
N SER A 125 -18.09 1.43 33.21
CA SER A 125 -19.15 0.46 32.93
C SER A 125 -19.01 -0.88 33.68
N GLY A 126 -17.88 -1.12 34.35
CA GLY A 126 -17.65 -2.29 35.21
C GLY A 126 -17.89 -2.03 36.71
N GLY A 127 -18.24 -0.80 37.10
CA GLY A 127 -18.37 -0.38 38.50
C GLY A 127 -19.80 -0.24 39.03
N GLU A 128 -20.83 -0.27 38.18
CA GLU A 128 -22.24 -0.14 38.60
C GLU A 128 -22.94 -1.50 38.76
N GLY A 129 -22.26 -2.46 39.37
CA GLY A 129 -22.75 -3.84 39.49
C GLY A 129 -22.49 -4.53 40.82
N ASN A 130 -22.10 -3.82 41.87
CA ASN A 130 -22.10 -4.33 43.25
C ASN A 130 -21.96 -3.15 44.22
N GLU A 131 -23.08 -2.67 44.74
CA GLU A 131 -23.38 -2.47 46.18
C GLU A 131 -24.77 -1.83 46.35
#